data_AF-A0A8T0DCR4-F1
#
_entry.id   AF-A0A8T0DCR4-F1
#
_cell.length_a   1.000
_cell.length_b   1.000
_cell.length_c   1.000
_cell.angle_alpha   90.00
_cell.angle_beta   90.00
_cell.angle_gamma   90.00
#
_symmetry.space_group_name_H-M   'P 1'
#
loop_
_entity.id
_entity.type
_entity.pdbx_description
1 polymer ?
#
loop_
_entity_poly.entity_id
_entity_poly.type
_entity_poly.pdbx_seq_one_letter_code
_entity_poly.pdbx_strand_id
1 'polypeptide(L)'
;MSSELVEHFRQVTGTDEETALSFLSACNNNLDMAVSLYMDESNIPRTTTPDEEYRSPIPQRTEQLLPVELPMCKSLDSQLIYCNPQYFFANTPV
;
A
#
# COMPACT_ATOMS: atom_id res chain seq x y z
N MET A 1 34.47 3.83 5.70
CA MET A 1 33.62 3.49 4.55
C MET A 1 34.51 2.80 3.53
N SER A 2 34.14 1.60 3.09
CA SER A 2 34.97 0.79 2.19
C SER A 2 34.73 1.21 0.74
N SER A 3 35.78 1.66 0.03
CA SER A 3 35.70 2.10 -1.37
C SER A 3 35.05 1.05 -2.28
N GLU A 4 35.30 -0.24 -2.01
CA GLU A 4 34.76 -1.37 -2.77
C GLU A 4 33.23 -1.48 -2.69
N LEU A 5 32.63 -1.14 -1.53
CA LEU A 5 31.17 -1.16 -1.34
C LEU A 5 30.49 -0.04 -2.12
N VAL A 6 31.13 1.13 -2.17
CA VAL A 6 30.65 2.29 -2.92
C VAL A 6 30.69 1.99 -4.41
N GLU A 7 31.78 1.41 -4.91
CA GLU A 7 31.88 1.00 -6.32
C GLU A 7 30.85 -0.07 -6.68
N HIS A 8 30.66 -1.10 -5.85
CA HIS A 8 29.64 -2.12 -6.08
C HIS A 8 28.23 -1.53 -6.09
N PHE A 9 27.90 -0.68 -5.13
CA PHE A 9 26.61 -0.01 -5.08
C PHE A 9 26.36 0.77 -6.38
N ARG A 10 27.32 1.61 -6.78
CA ARG A 10 27.24 2.39 -8.02
C ARG A 10 27.15 1.54 -9.27
N GLN A 11 27.82 0.39 -9.30
CA GLN A 11 27.76 -0.53 -10.44
C GLN A 11 26.37 -1.17 -10.58
N VAL A 12 25.70 -1.45 -9.47
CA VAL A 12 24.35 -2.05 -9.44
C VAL A 12 23.26 -1.01 -9.67
N THR A 13 23.39 0.18 -9.06
CA THR A 13 22.34 1.21 -9.07
C THR A 13 22.54 2.29 -10.13
N GLY A 14 23.76 2.45 -10.65
CA GLY A 14 24.11 3.51 -11.60
C GLY A 14 24.21 4.91 -10.97
N THR A 15 24.22 5.02 -9.64
CA THR A 15 24.23 6.32 -8.95
C THR A 15 25.61 6.98 -8.91
N ASP A 16 25.60 8.26 -8.53
CA ASP A 16 26.80 8.99 -8.16
C ASP A 16 27.37 8.50 -6.81
N GLU A 17 28.61 8.92 -6.54
CA GLU A 17 29.37 8.53 -5.35
C GLU A 17 28.82 9.13 -4.06
N GLU A 18 28.34 10.37 -4.11
CA GLU A 18 27.78 11.07 -2.95
C GLU A 18 26.48 10.39 -2.47
N THR A 19 25.59 10.07 -3.41
CA THR A 19 24.36 9.32 -3.14
C THR A 19 24.67 7.92 -2.60
N ALA A 20 25.63 7.21 -3.22
CA ALA A 20 26.05 5.89 -2.76
C ALA A 20 26.61 5.93 -1.32
N LEU A 21 27.43 6.93 -0.99
CA LEU A 21 27.96 7.14 0.35
C LEU A 21 26.84 7.42 1.36
N SER A 22 25.87 8.26 0.99
CA SER A 22 24.72 8.58 1.84
C SER A 22 23.92 7.32 2.18
N PHE A 23 23.53 6.53 1.18
CA PHE A 23 22.75 5.31 1.37
C PHE A 23 23.51 4.22 2.13
N LEU A 24 24.79 4.00 1.81
CA LEU A 24 25.61 3.04 2.53
C LEU A 24 25.85 3.46 3.97
N SER A 25 26.02 4.76 4.24
CA SER A 25 26.15 5.26 5.61
C SER A 25 24.86 5.08 6.42
N ALA A 26 23.71 5.33 5.80
CA ALA A 26 22.39 5.13 6.40
C ALA A 26 22.09 3.64 6.66
N CYS A 27 22.60 2.74 5.81
CA CYS A 27 22.44 1.29 5.96
C CYS A 27 23.57 0.62 6.74
N ASN A 28 24.38 1.40 7.49
CA ASN A 28 25.50 0.88 8.29
C ASN A 28 26.49 0.01 7.48
N ASN A 29 26.80 0.41 6.25
CA ASN A 29 27.63 -0.29 5.26
C ASN A 29 27.05 -1.63 4.75
N ASN A 30 25.75 -1.88 4.93
CA ASN A 30 25.09 -3.05 4.38
C ASN A 30 24.66 -2.80 2.92
N LEU A 31 25.39 -3.41 1.98
CA LEU A 31 25.18 -3.24 0.54
C LEU A 31 23.80 -3.74 0.10
N ASP A 32 23.43 -4.98 0.46
CA ASP A 32 22.15 -5.59 0.06
C ASP A 32 20.95 -4.76 0.53
N MET A 33 21.00 -4.26 1.77
CA MET A 33 19.96 -3.40 2.32
C MET A 33 19.90 -2.07 1.58
N ALA A 34 21.04 -1.43 1.33
CA ALA A 34 21.10 -0.16 0.62
C ALA A 34 20.57 -0.29 -0.81
N VAL A 35 20.96 -1.34 -1.53
CA VAL A 35 20.50 -1.61 -2.90
C VAL A 35 19.01 -1.90 -2.91
N SER A 36 18.52 -2.70 -1.96
CA SER A 36 17.09 -2.98 -1.83
C SER A 36 16.29 -1.71 -1.56
N LEU A 37 16.76 -0.84 -0.67
CA LEU A 37 16.12 0.45 -0.37
C LEU A 37 16.10 1.40 -1.56
N TYR A 38 17.15 1.39 -2.39
CA TYR A 38 17.25 2.23 -3.57
C TYR A 38 16.38 1.73 -4.73
N MET A 39 16.32 0.40 -4.91
CA MET A 39 15.57 -0.25 -6.00
C MET A 39 14.10 -0.46 -5.69
N ASP A 40 13.72 -0.46 -4.41
CA ASP A 40 12.32 -0.53 -4.00
C ASP A 40 11.62 0.80 -4.34
N GLU A 41 11.02 0.83 -5.53
CA GLU A 41 10.19 1.90 -6.08
C GLU A 41 9.01 2.32 -5.17
N SER A 42 8.70 1.51 -4.17
CA SER A 42 7.68 1.75 -3.14
C SER A 42 8.18 2.65 -1.99
N ASN A 43 9.50 2.78 -1.83
CA ASN A 43 10.14 3.37 -0.65
C ASN A 43 10.67 4.78 -0.87
N ILE A 44 10.32 5.43 -1.99
CA ILE A 44 10.46 6.88 -2.12
C ILE A 44 9.71 7.47 -0.93
N PRO A 45 10.40 8.04 0.08
CA PRO A 45 9.71 8.73 1.14
C PRO A 45 9.06 9.88 0.40
N ARG A 46 7.74 9.84 0.24
CA ARG A 46 6.98 11.06 -0.01
C ARG A 46 7.47 11.98 1.08
N THR A 47 8.25 13.00 0.71
CA THR A 47 8.79 14.01 1.61
C THR A 47 7.60 14.67 2.29
N THR A 48 7.10 14.05 3.35
CA THR A 48 6.33 14.71 4.37
C THR A 48 7.40 15.45 5.14
N THR A 49 7.59 16.70 4.77
CA THR A 49 8.27 17.71 5.58
C THR A 49 7.96 17.47 7.06
N PRO A 50 8.94 17.56 7.98
CA PRO A 50 8.74 17.35 9.40
C PRO A 50 8.05 18.57 10.04
N ASP A 51 7.00 19.07 9.40
CA ASP A 51 6.04 19.97 10.02
C ASP A 51 4.90 19.09 10.50
N GLU A 52 4.58 19.22 11.78
CA GLU A 52 3.60 18.47 12.54
C GLU A 52 2.24 18.37 11.83
N GLU A 53 2.07 17.42 10.91
CA GLU A 53 0.75 17.13 10.34
C GLU A 53 -0.06 16.33 11.37
N TYR A 54 -0.52 17.04 12.41
CA TYR A 54 -1.41 16.50 13.41
C TYR A 54 -2.71 16.06 12.72
N ARG A 55 -2.83 14.76 12.45
CA ARG A 55 -4.10 14.17 12.04
C ARG A 55 -4.99 14.05 13.27
N SER A 56 -6.17 14.66 13.20
CA SER A 56 -7.18 14.49 14.25
C SER A 56 -7.53 13.00 14.44
N PRO A 57 -7.85 12.56 15.67
CA PRO A 57 -8.27 11.18 15.91
C PRO A 57 -9.48 10.82 15.05
N ILE A 58 -9.48 9.62 14.47
CA ILE A 58 -10.60 9.12 13.67
C ILE A 58 -11.81 8.92 14.61
N PRO A 59 -12.96 9.58 14.34
CA PRO A 59 -14.18 9.36 15.12
C PRO A 59 -14.63 7.89 15.02
N GLN A 60 -14.97 7.29 16.16
CA GLN A 60 -15.52 5.93 16.21
C GLN A 60 -16.95 5.93 15.65
N ARG A 61 -17.24 5.03 14.70
CA ARG A 61 -18.60 4.86 14.14
C ARG A 61 -19.39 3.92 15.06
N THR A 62 -20.66 4.25 15.31
CA THR A 62 -21.61 3.45 16.13
C THR A 62 -22.57 2.61 15.27
N GLU A 63 -22.21 2.36 14.02
CA GLU A 63 -23.05 1.59 13.10
C GLU A 63 -23.21 0.15 13.61
N GLN A 64 -24.45 -0.28 13.80
CA GLN A 64 -24.80 -1.65 14.15
C GLN A 64 -25.37 -2.34 12.92
N LEU A 65 -24.94 -3.59 12.69
CA LEU A 65 -25.54 -4.43 11.66
C LEU A 65 -26.99 -4.72 12.06
N LEU A 66 -27.94 -4.20 11.27
CA LEU A 66 -29.34 -4.59 11.41
C LEU A 66 -29.51 -5.99 10.81
N PRO A 67 -30.24 -6.90 11.48
CA PRO A 67 -30.65 -8.15 10.86
C PRO A 67 -31.47 -7.85 9.62
N VAL A 68 -30.90 -8.06 8.44
CA VAL A 68 -31.64 -8.03 7.20
C VAL A 68 -32.21 -9.42 7.01
N GLU A 69 -33.52 -9.54 7.21
CA GLU A 69 -34.29 -10.70 6.75
C GLU A 69 -34.28 -10.67 5.22
N LEU A 70 -33.24 -11.28 4.62
CA LEU A 70 -33.22 -11.50 3.18
C LEU A 70 -34.38 -12.45 2.85
N PRO A 71 -35.27 -12.12 1.91
CA PRO A 71 -36.28 -13.07 1.46
C PRO A 71 -35.56 -14.29 0.89
N MET A 72 -35.58 -15.41 1.62
CA MET A 72 -35.08 -16.68 1.14
C MET A 72 -35.94 -17.08 -0.07
N CYS A 73 -35.39 -16.91 -1.27
CA CYS A 73 -35.98 -17.53 -2.45
C CYS A 73 -35.95 -19.04 -2.22
N LYS A 74 -37.14 -19.63 -2.02
CA LYS A 74 -37.30 -21.08 -1.89
C LYS A 74 -37.02 -21.70 -3.26
N SER A 75 -35.75 -21.96 -3.55
CA SER A 75 -35.38 -22.78 -4.71
C SER A 75 -35.68 -24.23 -4.38
N LEU A 76 -36.61 -24.86 -5.10
CA LEU A 76 -36.45 -26.29 -5.39
C LEU A 76 -35.11 -26.42 -6.13
N ASP A 77 -34.33 -27.44 -5.77
CA ASP A 77 -33.04 -27.79 -6.37
C ASP A 77 -31.85 -26.88 -6.03
N SER A 78 -31.22 -27.19 -4.88
CA SER A 78 -29.78 -27.19 -4.55
C SER A 78 -28.75 -26.49 -5.44
N GLN A 79 -28.94 -25.22 -5.82
CA GLN A 79 -27.83 -24.33 -6.17
C GLN A 79 -28.10 -22.93 -5.60
N LEU A 80 -27.32 -22.55 -4.59
CA LEU A 80 -27.33 -21.23 -3.96
C LEU A 80 -26.91 -20.17 -4.99
N ILE A 81 -27.87 -19.64 -5.76
CA ILE A 81 -27.66 -18.41 -6.51
C ILE A 81 -27.78 -17.26 -5.51
N TYR A 82 -26.63 -16.75 -5.09
CA TYR A 82 -26.53 -15.50 -4.35
C TYR A 82 -27.01 -14.36 -5.27
N CYS A 83 -28.26 -13.91 -5.10
CA CYS A 83 -28.72 -12.68 -5.76
C CYS A 83 -27.99 -11.50 -5.12
N ASN A 84 -27.01 -10.97 -5.83
CA ASN A 84 -26.32 -9.74 -5.46
C ASN A 84 -27.31 -8.55 -5.57
N PRO A 85 -27.62 -7.81 -4.49
CA PRO A 85 -28.57 -6.70 -4.50
C PRO A 85 -28.09 -5.47 -5.29
N GLN A 86 -26.88 -5.48 -5.87
CA GLN A 86 -26.33 -4.35 -6.62
C GLN A 86 -26.96 -4.09 -8.01
N TYR A 87 -27.85 -4.95 -8.51
CA TYR A 87 -28.58 -4.68 -9.76
C TYR A 87 -29.92 -4.00 -9.52
N PHE A 88 -29.91 -2.86 -8.83
CA PHE A 88 -30.94 -1.84 -9.00
C PHE A 88 -30.63 -1.13 -10.31
N PHE A 89 -30.98 -1.76 -11.45
CA PHE A 89 -31.03 -1.04 -12.70
C PHE A 89 -32.12 0.02 -12.58
N ALA A 90 -31.70 1.24 -12.28
CA ALA A 90 -32.45 2.43 -12.62
C ALA A 90 -32.64 2.42 -14.14
N ASN A 91 -33.79 1.90 -14.59
CA ASN A 91 -34.31 2.21 -15.90
C ASN A 91 -35.67 2.89 -15.70
N THR A 92 -35.60 4.19 -15.93
CA THR A 92 -36.63 5.21 -16.03
C THR A 92 -37.86 4.79 -16.82
N PRO A 93 -39.04 5.40 -16.56
CA PRO A 93 -40.30 5.07 -17.22
C PRO A 93 -40.38 5.65 -18.64
N VAL A 94 -41.03 4.90 -19.54
CA VAL A 94 -41.76 5.44 -20.72
C VAL A 94 -43.13 4.79 -20.75
#